data_AF-A0A1X1X3J9-F1
#
_entry.id   AF-A0A1X1X3J9-F1
#
_cell.length_a   1.000
_cell.length_b   1.000
_cell.length_c   1.000
_cell.angle_alpha   90.00
_cell.angle_beta   90.00
_cell.angle_gamma   90.00
#
_symmetry.space_group_name_H-M   'P 1'
#
loop_
_entity.id
_entity.type
_entity.pdbx_description
1 polymer ?
#
loop_
_entity_poly.entity_id
_entity_poly.type
_entity_poly.pdbx_seq_one_letter_code
_entity_poly.pdbx_strand_id
1 'polypeptide(L)'
;MAKATLRKLLAAVAIVGMLASGIGIASFMIFGGRDQQQEATSPRYTPPTPPPPSVPTAKEFQITVNVTASQCDPSNTVCLYTYTIDPKYVGLHPFPETPFTVEYEVVGGLAPQPGRFTVSGQQAEIFKDVSVEVAPGARLSANVLRVVEGAPPPPPPPPGEAPPADAPPAP
;
A
#
# COMPACT_ATOMS: atom_id res chain seq x y z
N MET A 1 40.48 86.34 -11.29
CA MET A 1 40.93 84.93 -11.17
C MET A 1 39.98 84.10 -10.29
N ALA A 2 38.68 84.01 -10.62
CA ALA A 2 37.68 83.35 -9.76
C ALA A 2 37.08 82.06 -10.34
N LYS A 3 37.13 81.89 -11.67
CA LYS A 3 36.50 80.76 -12.37
C LYS A 3 37.25 79.43 -12.21
N ALA A 4 38.59 79.45 -12.06
CA ALA A 4 39.39 78.22 -11.96
C ALA A 4 39.27 77.55 -10.58
N THR A 5 39.20 78.34 -9.52
CA THR A 5 39.09 77.88 -8.12
C THR A 5 37.70 77.29 -7.84
N LEU A 6 36.65 77.89 -8.41
CA LEU A 6 35.28 77.40 -8.29
C LEU A 6 35.08 76.05 -9.00
N ARG A 7 35.69 75.86 -10.18
CA ARG A 7 35.64 74.57 -10.90
C ARG A 7 36.38 73.45 -10.17
N LYS A 8 37.51 73.76 -9.52
CA LYS A 8 38.24 72.78 -8.70
C LYS A 8 37.46 72.36 -7.45
N LEU A 9 36.77 73.30 -6.80
CA LEU A 9 35.91 73.00 -5.65
C LEU A 9 34.71 72.12 -6.02
N LEU A 10 34.05 72.42 -7.15
CA LEU A 10 32.92 71.61 -7.63
C LEU A 10 33.35 70.20 -8.05
N ALA A 11 34.51 70.06 -8.69
CA ALA A 11 35.05 68.75 -9.07
C ALA A 11 35.39 67.90 -7.83
N ALA A 12 35.97 68.49 -6.79
CA ALA A 12 36.28 67.78 -5.55
C ALA A 12 35.01 67.29 -4.82
N VAL A 13 33.95 68.12 -4.78
CA VAL A 13 32.66 67.74 -4.18
C VAL A 13 31.96 66.64 -4.99
N ALA A 14 32.04 66.68 -6.32
CA ALA A 14 31.45 65.64 -7.17
C ALA A 14 32.12 64.27 -6.98
N ILE A 15 33.45 64.24 -6.80
CA ILE A 15 34.19 62.99 -6.58
C ILE A 15 33.85 62.41 -5.19
N VAL A 16 33.78 63.24 -4.15
CA VAL A 16 33.38 62.79 -2.79
C VAL A 16 31.92 62.33 -2.76
N GLY A 17 31.02 63.00 -3.49
CA GLY A 17 29.61 62.63 -3.60
C GLY A 17 29.37 61.28 -4.31
N MET A 18 30.20 60.93 -5.30
CA MET A 18 30.14 59.62 -5.95
C MET A 18 30.69 58.49 -5.07
N LEU A 19 31.69 58.75 -4.23
CA LEU A 19 32.25 57.74 -3.32
C LEU A 19 31.35 57.44 -2.10
N ALA A 20 30.60 58.41 -1.60
CA ALA A 20 29.74 58.23 -0.42
C ALA A 20 28.38 57.57 -0.72
N SER A 21 27.92 57.55 -1.97
CA SER A 21 26.57 57.07 -2.32
C SER A 21 26.49 55.56 -2.64
N GLY A 22 27.62 54.85 -2.74
CA GLY A 22 27.66 53.46 -3.20
C GLY A 22 27.52 52.36 -2.14
N ILE A 23 27.73 52.64 -0.84
CA ILE A 23 27.95 51.57 0.16
C ILE A 23 26.79 51.43 1.19
N GLY A 24 25.93 52.43 1.31
CA GLY A 24 24.91 52.47 2.38
C GLY A 24 23.70 51.55 2.18
N ILE A 25 23.28 51.31 0.94
CA ILE A 25 21.98 50.65 0.68
C ILE A 25 22.07 49.13 0.84
N ALA A 26 23.19 48.51 0.47
CA ALA A 26 23.38 47.07 0.59
C ALA A 26 23.53 46.62 2.06
N SER A 27 24.17 47.43 2.90
CA SER A 27 24.35 47.12 4.32
C SER A 27 23.03 47.18 5.09
N PHE A 28 22.11 48.09 4.74
CA PHE A 28 20.78 48.13 5.37
C PHE A 28 19.90 46.92 4.99
N MET A 29 20.01 46.40 3.76
CA MET A 29 19.26 45.21 3.33
C MET A 29 19.78 43.90 3.96
N ILE A 30 21.08 43.83 4.28
CA ILE A 30 21.69 42.62 4.88
C ILE A 30 21.49 42.55 6.40
N PHE A 31 21.40 43.70 7.09
CA PHE A 31 21.22 43.75 8.55
C PHE A 31 19.77 44.02 8.99
N GLY A 32 18.96 44.76 8.21
CA GLY A 32 17.56 45.00 8.54
C GLY A 32 16.59 43.84 8.24
N GLY A 33 17.04 42.83 7.48
CA GLY A 33 16.22 41.67 7.11
C GLY A 33 16.33 40.47 8.06
N ARG A 34 17.23 40.51 9.06
CA ARG A 34 17.44 39.37 9.98
C ARG A 34 16.34 39.24 11.05
N ASP A 35 15.70 40.34 11.45
CA ASP A 35 14.55 40.30 12.35
C ASP A 35 13.22 39.96 11.63
N GLN A 36 13.20 39.97 10.29
CA GLN A 36 12.03 39.67 9.46
C GLN A 36 12.10 38.32 8.75
N GLN A 37 13.06 37.45 9.11
CA GLN A 37 12.88 36.01 8.88
C GLN A 37 11.88 35.47 9.90
N GLN A 38 10.66 35.97 9.81
CA GLN A 38 9.49 35.30 10.32
C GLN A 38 9.48 33.96 9.61
N GLU A 39 9.94 32.92 10.30
CA GLU A 39 9.88 31.53 9.87
C GLU A 39 8.47 31.26 9.37
N ALA A 40 8.30 31.39 8.06
CA ALA A 40 7.13 30.88 7.36
C ALA A 40 7.24 29.35 7.49
N THR A 41 6.76 28.84 8.62
CA THR A 41 6.60 27.41 8.86
C THR A 41 5.80 26.89 7.68
N SER A 42 6.47 26.10 6.83
CA SER A 42 5.79 25.43 5.72
C SER A 42 4.63 24.64 6.31
N PRO A 43 3.43 24.68 5.72
CA PRO A 43 2.29 23.95 6.25
C PRO A 43 2.70 22.48 6.43
N ARG A 44 2.69 22.01 7.68
CA ARG A 44 2.97 20.61 7.97
C ARG A 44 1.88 19.79 7.32
N TYR A 45 2.26 18.98 6.34
CA TYR A 45 1.40 17.95 5.80
C TYR A 45 1.15 16.93 6.92
N THR A 46 -0.06 16.95 7.50
CA THR A 46 -0.55 15.86 8.33
C THR A 46 -1.22 14.86 7.40
N PRO A 47 -0.67 13.64 7.24
CA PRO A 47 -1.35 12.60 6.49
C PRO A 47 -2.74 12.37 7.07
N PRO A 48 -3.75 12.10 6.23
CA PRO A 48 -5.05 11.66 6.73
C PRO A 48 -4.88 10.39 7.56
N THR A 49 -5.59 10.31 8.68
CA THR A 49 -5.63 9.11 9.51
C THR A 49 -6.17 7.94 8.70
N PRO A 50 -5.51 6.77 8.69
CA PRO A 50 -6.01 5.58 8.01
C PRO A 50 -7.41 5.21 8.50
N PRO A 51 -8.27 4.68 7.62
CA PRO A 51 -9.57 4.19 8.04
C PRO A 51 -9.38 3.02 9.02
N PRO A 52 -10.33 2.81 9.95
CA PRO A 52 -10.23 1.74 10.93
C PRO A 52 -10.24 0.35 10.25
N PRO A 53 -9.61 -0.66 10.86
CA PRO A 53 -9.70 -2.03 10.37
C PRO A 53 -11.14 -2.53 10.42
N SER A 54 -11.53 -3.30 9.41
CA SER A 54 -12.88 -3.83 9.30
C SER A 54 -12.84 -5.19 8.62
N VAL A 55 -13.76 -6.09 9.00
CA VAL A 55 -13.92 -7.38 8.35
C VAL A 55 -14.29 -7.15 6.88
N PRO A 56 -13.48 -7.65 5.92
CA PRO A 56 -13.78 -7.50 4.51
C PRO A 56 -15.14 -8.09 4.11
N THR A 57 -15.75 -7.49 3.10
CA THR A 57 -16.98 -7.98 2.47
C THR A 57 -16.67 -8.81 1.23
N ALA A 58 -17.61 -9.66 0.79
CA ALA A 58 -17.43 -10.50 -0.39
C ALA A 58 -17.08 -9.70 -1.67
N LYS A 59 -17.60 -8.48 -1.80
CA LYS A 59 -17.39 -7.60 -2.97
C LYS A 59 -15.97 -7.02 -3.05
N GLU A 60 -15.22 -7.07 -1.95
CA GLU A 60 -13.85 -6.57 -1.87
C GLU A 60 -12.80 -7.62 -2.24
N PHE A 61 -13.25 -8.82 -2.66
CA PHE A 61 -12.38 -9.87 -3.18
C PHE A 61 -12.66 -10.13 -4.65
N GLN A 62 -11.58 -10.16 -5.44
CA GLN A 62 -11.59 -10.62 -6.82
C GLN A 62 -10.78 -11.89 -6.89
N ILE A 63 -11.40 -13.01 -7.25
CA ILE A 63 -10.71 -14.30 -7.39
C ILE A 63 -10.53 -14.61 -8.86
N THR A 64 -9.28 -14.66 -9.31
CA THR A 64 -8.95 -15.13 -10.65
C THR A 64 -8.73 -16.63 -10.62
N VAL A 65 -9.31 -17.36 -11.57
CA VAL A 65 -9.10 -18.80 -11.71
C VAL A 65 -8.12 -19.03 -12.87
N ASN A 66 -6.92 -19.54 -12.54
CA ASN A 66 -5.88 -19.84 -13.51
C ASN A 66 -5.85 -21.35 -13.77
N VAL A 67 -6.23 -21.77 -14.97
CA VAL A 67 -6.11 -23.18 -15.40
C VAL A 67 -4.63 -23.46 -15.67
N THR A 68 -4.04 -24.34 -14.87
CA THR A 68 -2.61 -24.71 -14.94
C THR A 68 -2.39 -25.95 -15.80
N ALA A 69 -3.38 -26.84 -15.88
CA ALA A 69 -3.34 -28.00 -16.78
C ALA A 69 -4.73 -28.31 -17.33
N SER A 70 -4.79 -28.87 -18.53
CA SER A 70 -6.02 -29.37 -19.13
C SER A 70 -5.77 -30.70 -19.84
N GLN A 71 -6.66 -31.65 -19.62
CA GLN A 71 -6.66 -32.96 -20.27
C GLN A 71 -8.04 -33.19 -20.89
N CYS A 72 -8.10 -33.13 -22.21
CA CYS A 72 -9.31 -33.40 -22.98
C CYS A 72 -9.03 -34.61 -23.87
N ASP A 73 -9.62 -35.77 -23.54
CA ASP A 73 -9.59 -36.92 -24.42
C ASP A 73 -10.68 -36.75 -25.50
N PRO A 74 -10.36 -36.83 -26.80
CA PRO A 74 -11.34 -36.71 -27.88
C PRO A 74 -12.43 -37.79 -27.85
N SER A 75 -12.24 -38.86 -27.08
CA SER A 75 -13.20 -39.96 -26.88
C SER A 75 -14.17 -39.69 -25.73
N ASN A 76 -13.88 -38.71 -24.87
CA ASN A 76 -14.69 -38.37 -23.69
C ASN A 76 -15.50 -37.09 -23.93
N THR A 77 -16.66 -36.98 -23.29
CA THR A 77 -17.52 -35.79 -23.32
C THR A 77 -17.11 -34.72 -22.31
N VAL A 78 -16.11 -35.01 -21.48
CA VAL A 78 -15.63 -34.15 -20.38
C VAL A 78 -14.11 -34.00 -20.43
N CYS A 79 -13.62 -32.84 -20.00
CA CYS A 79 -12.21 -32.54 -19.82
C CYS A 79 -11.87 -32.41 -18.33
N LEU A 80 -10.67 -32.81 -17.94
CA LEU A 80 -10.15 -32.58 -16.60
C LEU A 80 -9.26 -31.33 -16.61
N TYR A 81 -9.66 -30.28 -15.90
CA TYR A 81 -8.89 -29.05 -15.74
C TYR A 81 -8.30 -29.00 -14.33
N THR A 82 -7.01 -28.79 -14.22
CA THR A 82 -6.35 -28.43 -12.96
C THR A 82 -6.23 -26.91 -12.93
N TYR A 83 -6.67 -26.30 -11.84
CA TYR A 83 -6.61 -24.86 -11.68
C TYR A 83 -6.08 -24.46 -10.31
N THR A 84 -5.55 -23.24 -10.26
CA THR A 84 -5.18 -22.54 -9.04
C THR A 84 -5.94 -21.22 -8.96
N ILE A 85 -6.39 -20.86 -7.77
CA ILE A 85 -7.04 -19.58 -7.52
C ILE A 85 -6.01 -18.52 -7.11
N ASP A 86 -6.22 -17.29 -7.57
CA ASP A 86 -5.44 -16.11 -7.21
C ASP A 86 -6.39 -15.03 -6.65
N PRO A 87 -6.64 -15.03 -5.33
CA PRO A 87 -7.49 -14.05 -4.67
C PRO A 87 -6.76 -12.73 -4.47
N LYS A 88 -7.41 -11.64 -4.87
CA LYS A 88 -6.95 -10.26 -4.70
C LYS A 88 -7.94 -9.47 -3.85
N TYR A 89 -7.44 -8.87 -2.77
CA TYR A 89 -8.20 -7.89 -2.01
C TYR A 89 -8.12 -6.51 -2.68
N VAL A 90 -9.27 -5.87 -2.87
CA VAL A 90 -9.42 -4.56 -3.52
C VAL A 90 -10.14 -3.54 -2.64
N GLY A 91 -10.42 -3.88 -1.38
CA GLY A 91 -11.02 -2.94 -0.43
C GLY A 91 -10.05 -1.86 0.04
N LEU A 92 -10.60 -0.86 0.73
CA LEU A 92 -9.87 0.33 1.17
C LEU A 92 -9.52 0.30 2.66
N HIS A 93 -9.83 -0.80 3.35
CA HIS A 93 -9.63 -0.94 4.79
C HIS A 93 -8.50 -1.94 5.07
N PRO A 94 -7.70 -1.70 6.12
CA PRO A 94 -6.78 -2.72 6.59
C PRO A 94 -7.57 -3.91 7.13
N PHE A 95 -6.96 -5.10 7.06
CA PHE A 95 -7.55 -6.31 7.63
C PHE A 95 -7.63 -6.22 9.17
N PRO A 96 -8.63 -6.88 9.77
CA PRO A 96 -8.71 -7.01 11.21
C PRO A 96 -7.61 -7.94 11.73
N GLU A 97 -7.32 -7.83 13.02
CA GLU A 97 -6.42 -8.76 13.73
C GLU A 97 -7.06 -10.15 13.87
N THR A 98 -8.39 -10.23 13.85
CA THR A 98 -9.13 -11.49 13.85
C THR A 98 -9.02 -12.17 12.49
N PRO A 99 -8.65 -13.46 12.42
CA PRO A 99 -8.62 -14.18 11.16
C PRO A 99 -10.04 -14.27 10.60
N PHE A 100 -10.16 -14.31 9.28
CA PHE A 100 -11.44 -14.49 8.61
C PHE A 100 -11.33 -15.52 7.48
N THR A 101 -12.44 -16.19 7.19
CA THR A 101 -12.54 -17.17 6.13
C THR A 101 -13.36 -16.61 4.98
N VAL A 102 -12.81 -16.68 3.78
CA VAL A 102 -13.52 -16.33 2.55
C VAL A 102 -14.05 -17.62 1.94
N GLU A 103 -15.37 -17.71 1.81
CA GLU A 103 -16.03 -18.81 1.12
C GLU A 103 -16.38 -18.39 -0.31
N TYR A 104 -16.02 -19.24 -1.26
CA TYR A 104 -16.24 -18.99 -2.68
C TYR A 104 -16.69 -20.27 -3.38
N GLU A 105 -17.16 -20.14 -4.61
CA GLU A 105 -17.46 -21.25 -5.49
C GLU A 105 -16.81 -21.03 -6.85
N VAL A 106 -16.27 -22.08 -7.45
CA VAL A 106 -15.80 -22.05 -8.83
C VAL A 106 -16.90 -22.57 -9.74
N VAL A 107 -17.35 -21.71 -10.65
CA VAL A 107 -18.40 -21.98 -11.64
C VAL A 107 -17.80 -22.15 -13.03
N GLY A 108 -18.57 -22.72 -13.94
CA GLY A 108 -18.17 -23.01 -15.32
C GLY A 108 -17.76 -24.45 -15.57
N GLY A 109 -17.61 -25.27 -14.53
CA GLY A 109 -17.51 -26.74 -14.67
C GLY A 109 -18.89 -27.41 -14.78
N LEU A 110 -18.92 -28.74 -14.65
CA LEU A 110 -20.18 -29.50 -14.66
C LEU A 110 -21.11 -29.13 -13.49
N ALA A 111 -20.53 -28.78 -12.34
CA ALA A 111 -21.23 -28.30 -11.16
C ALA A 111 -20.37 -27.22 -10.45
N PRO A 112 -21.00 -26.27 -9.73
CA PRO A 112 -20.28 -25.32 -8.87
C PRO A 112 -19.46 -26.07 -7.81
N GLN A 113 -18.19 -25.71 -7.68
CA GLN A 113 -17.28 -26.32 -6.71
C GLN A 113 -17.01 -25.35 -5.55
N PRO A 114 -17.46 -25.64 -4.32
CA PRO A 114 -17.20 -24.78 -3.18
C PRO A 114 -15.74 -24.84 -2.75
N GLY A 115 -15.20 -23.70 -2.36
CA GLY A 115 -13.86 -23.53 -1.82
C GLY A 115 -13.84 -22.56 -0.65
N ARG A 116 -12.77 -22.62 0.15
CA ARG A 116 -12.53 -21.66 1.22
C ARG A 116 -11.05 -21.40 1.38
N PHE A 117 -10.70 -20.19 1.80
CA PHE A 117 -9.36 -19.86 2.27
C PHE A 117 -9.45 -18.98 3.51
N THR A 118 -8.48 -19.15 4.41
CA THR A 118 -8.39 -18.39 5.65
C THR A 118 -7.32 -17.31 5.51
N VAL A 119 -7.62 -16.10 5.95
CA VAL A 119 -6.69 -14.98 6.00
C VAL A 119 -6.41 -14.66 7.46
N SER A 120 -5.13 -14.59 7.82
CA SER A 120 -4.66 -14.20 9.14
C SER A 120 -3.55 -13.15 8.98
N GLY A 121 -3.74 -11.98 9.60
CA GLY A 121 -2.84 -10.85 9.44
C GLY A 121 -2.72 -10.41 7.98
N GLN A 122 -1.57 -10.64 7.34
CA GLN A 122 -1.32 -10.32 5.93
C GLN A 122 -1.14 -11.58 5.04
N GLN A 123 -1.35 -12.77 5.60
CA GLN A 123 -1.12 -14.04 4.93
C GLN A 123 -2.46 -14.74 4.67
N ALA A 124 -2.61 -15.27 3.45
CA ALA A 124 -3.75 -16.07 3.06
C ALA A 124 -3.29 -17.52 2.82
N GLU A 125 -3.92 -18.47 3.50
CA GLU A 125 -3.70 -19.89 3.27
C GLU A 125 -4.60 -20.36 2.14
N ILE A 126 -4.01 -20.51 0.95
CA ILE A 126 -4.73 -20.83 -0.29
C ILE A 126 -4.40 -22.26 -0.72
N PHE A 127 -5.45 -23.03 -1.00
CA PHE A 127 -5.32 -24.35 -1.64
C PHE A 127 -5.03 -24.20 -3.13
N LYS A 128 -4.03 -24.94 -3.63
CA LYS A 128 -3.58 -24.93 -5.03
C LYS A 128 -3.90 -26.27 -5.70
N ASP A 129 -3.90 -26.25 -7.04
CA ASP A 129 -3.94 -27.43 -7.89
C ASP A 129 -5.17 -28.33 -7.70
N VAL A 130 -6.35 -27.71 -7.71
CA VAL A 130 -7.63 -28.42 -7.63
C VAL A 130 -8.01 -28.91 -9.03
N SER A 131 -8.37 -30.19 -9.15
CA SER A 131 -8.81 -30.79 -10.42
C SER A 131 -10.34 -30.83 -10.50
N VAL A 132 -10.91 -30.39 -11.62
CA VAL A 132 -12.35 -30.35 -11.86
C VAL A 132 -12.69 -30.83 -13.26
N GLU A 133 -13.82 -31.54 -13.36
CA GLU A 133 -14.39 -31.97 -14.64
C GLU A 133 -15.23 -30.86 -15.26
N VAL A 134 -14.97 -30.57 -16.53
CA VAL A 134 -15.58 -29.47 -17.27
C VAL A 134 -15.99 -29.90 -18.67
N ALA A 135 -16.93 -29.18 -19.26
CA ALA A 135 -17.22 -29.33 -20.69
C ALA A 135 -16.06 -28.79 -21.55
N PRO A 136 -15.83 -29.32 -22.76
CA PRO A 136 -14.80 -28.81 -23.66
C PRO A 136 -14.97 -27.31 -23.96
N GLY A 137 -13.93 -26.52 -23.72
CA GLY A 137 -13.95 -25.06 -23.93
C GLY A 137 -14.64 -24.26 -22.81
N ALA A 138 -14.99 -24.90 -21.70
CA ALA A 138 -15.53 -24.23 -20.53
C ALA A 138 -14.56 -23.18 -19.96
N ARG A 139 -15.13 -22.06 -19.49
CA ARG A 139 -14.39 -21.02 -18.79
C ARG A 139 -14.72 -21.09 -17.31
N LEU A 140 -13.70 -21.31 -16.49
CA LEU A 140 -13.83 -21.30 -15.05
C LEU A 140 -13.80 -19.86 -14.52
N SER A 141 -14.67 -19.57 -13.56
CA SER A 141 -14.68 -18.30 -12.83
C SER A 141 -15.00 -18.58 -11.37
N ALA A 142 -14.55 -17.74 -10.46
CA ALA A 142 -14.88 -17.86 -9.05
C ALA A 142 -15.88 -16.77 -8.64
N ASN A 143 -16.85 -17.15 -7.81
CA ASN A 143 -17.81 -16.25 -7.18
C ASN A 143 -17.62 -16.28 -5.66
N VAL A 144 -17.45 -15.11 -5.05
CA VAL A 144 -17.27 -14.99 -3.60
C VAL A 144 -18.64 -14.93 -2.95
N LEU A 145 -18.93 -15.90 -2.09
CA LEU A 145 -20.26 -16.04 -1.48
C LEU A 145 -20.35 -15.20 -0.22
N ARG A 146 -19.40 -15.37 0.70
CA ARG A 146 -19.39 -14.68 1.99
C ARG A 146 -18.01 -14.66 2.61
N VAL A 147 -17.86 -13.75 3.56
CA VAL A 147 -16.71 -13.67 4.45
C VAL A 147 -17.23 -13.91 5.87
N VAL A 148 -16.60 -14.85 6.56
CA VAL A 148 -16.97 -15.25 7.92
C VAL A 148 -15.81 -14.91 8.85
N GLU A 149 -16.07 -14.15 9.89
CA GLU A 149 -15.07 -13.87 10.92
C GLU A 149 -14.75 -15.16 11.69
N GLY A 150 -13.47 -15.46 11.83
CA GLY A 150 -12.95 -16.61 12.56
C GLY A 150 -12.80 -16.31 14.06
N ALA A 151 -12.54 -17.37 14.84
CA ALA A 151 -12.21 -17.20 16.24
C ALA A 151 -10.89 -16.42 16.39
N PRO A 152 -10.74 -15.56 17.42
CA PRO A 152 -9.47 -14.90 17.71
C PRO A 152 -8.35 -15.95 17.84
N PRO A 153 -7.13 -15.65 17.37
CA PRO A 153 -6.01 -16.55 17.59
C PRO A 153 -5.82 -16.73 19.10
N PRO A 154 -5.46 -17.94 19.57
CA PRO A 154 -5.12 -18.12 20.98
C PRO A 154 -3.99 -17.16 21.35
N PRO A 155 -4.01 -16.59 22.56
CA PRO A 155 -2.93 -15.71 23.01
C PRO A 155 -1.59 -16.42 22.86
N PRO A 156 -0.53 -15.71 22.45
CA PRO A 156 0.80 -16.32 22.38
C PRO A 156 1.13 -16.94 23.75
N PRO A 157 1.78 -18.12 23.77
CA PRO A 157 2.18 -18.73 25.02
C PRO A 157 3.04 -17.74 25.82
N PRO A 158 2.90 -17.72 27.15
CA PRO A 158 3.72 -16.84 27.98
C PRO A 158 5.21 -17.10 27.67
N PRO A 159 6.06 -16.05 27.66
CA PRO A 159 7.49 -16.22 27.43
C PRO A 159 8.06 -17.19 28.48
N GLY A 160 8.35 -18.43 28.07
CA GLY A 160 8.84 -19.48 28.97
C GLY A 160 8.17 -20.84 28.84
N GLU A 161 7.02 -20.96 28.18
CA GLU A 161 6.44 -22.28 27.87
C GLU A 161 7.18 -22.88 26.66
N ALA A 162 8.19 -23.70 26.93
CA ALA A 162 8.85 -24.49 25.90
C ALA A 162 7.81 -25.37 25.18
N PRO A 163 7.98 -25.64 23.86
CA PRO A 163 7.19 -26.68 23.20
C PRO A 163 7.24 -27.95 24.05
N PRO A 164 6.12 -28.67 24.25
CA PRO A 164 6.18 -29.96 24.92
C PRO A 164 7.18 -30.81 24.16
N ALA A 165 8.29 -31.15 24.82
CA ALA A 165 9.22 -32.13 24.31
C ALA A 165 8.40 -33.38 24.00
N ASP A 166 8.53 -33.87 22.76
CA ASP A 166 7.99 -35.14 22.29
C ASP A 166 7.77 -36.10 23.45
N ALA A 167 6.50 -36.31 23.81
CA ALA A 167 6.17 -37.39 24.71
C ALA A 167 6.60 -38.68 24.00
N PRO A 168 7.52 -39.48 24.56
CA PRO A 168 7.90 -40.73 23.92
C PRO A 168 6.65 -41.64 23.84
N PRO A 169 6.51 -42.44 22.76
CA PRO A 169 5.40 -43.39 22.67
C PRO A 169 5.45 -44.34 23.87
N ALA A 170 4.33 -44.44 24.58
CA ALA A 170 4.17 -45.34 25.71
C ALA A 170 4.28 -46.82 25.24
N PRO A 171 4.80 -47.73 26.10
CA PRO A 171 5.03 -49.13 25.76
C PRO A 171 3.76 -49.95 25.57
#